data_AF-A0A5R8KI87-F1
#
_entry.id   AF-A0A5R8KI87-F1
#
_cell.length_a   1.000
_cell.length_b   1.000
_cell.length_c   1.000
_cell.angle_alpha   90.00
_cell.angle_beta   90.00
_cell.angle_gamma   90.00
#
_symmetry.space_group_name_H-M   'P 1'
#
loop_
_entity.id
_entity.type
_entity.pdbx_description
1 polymer ?
#
loop_
_entity_poly.entity_id
_entity_poly.type
_entity_poly.pdbx_seq_one_letter_code
_entity_poly.pdbx_strand_id
1 'polypeptide(L)'
;MSDPALIYTDISQPADKAGTHVLIIGVGDYLFGKGKAEVTSVGDDLQQLSSPPISARAMADWFIKHYRNTAKPLASVAMLLSESPDADYQVPGQSDSGQSDSAPPGLVRVPRANLANVVEATKAWVEQLKSNRDHMAVFYFCGHGFSAGDHASLLLEDFGKTGGELEAAIDLTKLCAVMKNSPAIQQVFLLDCCRSDVDRKYEGNVPIGSGMVSILKFERGHSSAPQQFVLFPTIDGAEAFGVKNKVSVFSKSILDALSFAAADAKTGPWKTTTGNLLTEVTRLVNLRLPPQFLDRGKPNALDASSFEFNEIDIPIVTRSFVTLSDLGAWKAAELQCAHGKGTEPTQSQRGSDSGVENCCKFDLSSDTWLFSGTLPPDQSLTISPQTRYLTPPVAYVTLKVQ
;
A
#
# COMPACT_ATOMS: atom_id res chain seq x y z
N MET A 1 -24.43 13.52 4.22
CA MET A 1 -23.41 14.51 4.64
C MET A 1 -22.44 14.69 3.47
N SER A 2 -21.96 15.91 3.21
CA SER A 2 -20.85 16.12 2.28
C SER A 2 -19.58 15.57 2.92
N ASP A 3 -18.83 14.73 2.20
CA ASP A 3 -17.54 14.21 2.65
C ASP A 3 -16.43 15.18 2.22
N PRO A 4 -15.81 15.94 3.15
CA PRO A 4 -14.76 16.90 2.80
C PRO A 4 -13.46 16.23 2.34
N ALA A 5 -13.29 14.92 2.56
CA ALA A 5 -12.14 14.16 2.10
C ALA A 5 -12.35 13.53 0.71
N LEU A 6 -13.55 13.63 0.13
CA LEU A 6 -13.86 13.02 -1.16
C LEU A 6 -13.08 13.67 -2.30
N ILE A 7 -12.21 12.90 -2.95
CA ILE A 7 -11.39 13.35 -4.09
C ILE A 7 -11.88 12.78 -5.43
N TYR A 8 -12.66 11.71 -5.41
CA TYR A 8 -13.22 11.08 -6.60
C TYR A 8 -14.57 10.43 -6.28
N THR A 9 -15.51 10.57 -7.21
CA THR A 9 -16.75 9.78 -7.22
C THR A 9 -17.16 9.46 -8.66
N ASP A 10 -17.61 8.24 -8.91
CA ASP A 10 -18.19 7.88 -10.21
C ASP A 10 -19.64 8.34 -10.27
N ILE A 11 -19.87 9.54 -10.82
CA ILE A 11 -21.22 10.11 -10.99
C ILE A 11 -22.08 9.35 -12.00
N SER A 12 -21.48 8.47 -12.81
CA SER A 12 -22.21 7.65 -13.77
C SER A 12 -22.84 6.41 -13.12
N GLN A 13 -22.35 6.02 -11.94
CA GLN A 13 -22.84 4.87 -11.20
C GLN A 13 -23.98 5.26 -10.24
N PRO A 14 -25.16 4.61 -10.31
CA PRO A 14 -26.21 4.81 -9.32
C PRO A 14 -25.74 4.38 -7.92
N ALA A 15 -26.07 5.18 -6.90
CA ALA A 15 -25.65 4.97 -5.51
C ALA A 15 -26.17 3.65 -4.87
N ASP A 16 -27.18 3.02 -5.47
CA ASP A 16 -27.76 1.75 -5.03
C ASP A 16 -27.12 0.53 -5.71
N LYS A 17 -26.15 0.72 -6.62
CA LYS A 17 -25.41 -0.38 -7.26
C LYS A 17 -24.16 -0.72 -6.46
N ALA A 18 -23.77 -1.99 -6.52
CA ALA A 18 -22.57 -2.49 -5.87
C ALA A 18 -21.34 -1.72 -6.37
N GLY A 19 -20.49 -1.28 -5.45
CA GLY A 19 -19.37 -0.40 -5.74
C GLY A 19 -18.31 -0.46 -4.65
N THR A 20 -17.10 -0.04 -4.99
CA THR A 20 -15.95 -0.02 -4.09
C THR A 20 -15.72 1.38 -3.57
N HIS A 21 -15.71 1.54 -2.24
CA HIS A 21 -15.50 2.81 -1.56
C HIS A 21 -14.18 2.77 -0.81
N VAL A 22 -13.26 3.67 -1.17
CA VAL A 22 -11.89 3.70 -0.67
C VAL A 22 -11.67 4.88 0.25
N LEU A 23 -11.12 4.64 1.44
CA LEU A 23 -10.62 5.68 2.35
C LEU A 23 -9.10 5.55 2.50
N ILE A 24 -8.37 6.61 2.17
CA ILE A 24 -6.90 6.67 2.13
C ILE A 24 -6.41 7.73 3.12
N ILE A 25 -5.49 7.36 4.01
CA ILE A 25 -4.89 8.26 4.97
C ILE A 25 -3.36 8.18 4.88
N GLY A 26 -2.69 9.31 4.68
CA GLY A 26 -1.23 9.41 4.64
C GLY A 26 -0.70 10.47 5.60
N VAL A 27 -0.05 10.05 6.68
CA VAL A 27 0.46 10.96 7.72
C VAL A 27 1.98 11.01 7.68
N GLY A 28 2.52 12.11 7.14
CA GLY A 28 3.95 12.39 7.10
C GLY A 28 4.38 13.50 8.05
N ASP A 29 3.49 14.46 8.27
CA ASP A 29 3.71 15.65 9.07
C ASP A 29 2.92 15.59 10.39
N TYR A 30 3.63 15.46 11.50
CA TYR A 30 3.08 15.34 12.86
C TYR A 30 3.31 16.63 13.63
N LEU A 31 2.24 17.30 14.08
CA LEU A 31 2.27 18.65 14.67
C LEU A 31 3.06 18.72 15.98
N PHE A 32 2.99 17.68 16.79
CA PHE A 32 3.69 17.59 18.08
C PHE A 32 4.89 16.64 18.01
N GLY A 33 5.24 16.18 16.80
CA GLY A 33 6.37 15.29 16.56
C GLY A 33 7.72 16.00 16.56
N LYS A 34 8.78 15.21 16.47
CA LYS A 34 10.15 15.71 16.45
C LYS A 34 10.37 16.73 15.33
N GLY A 35 11.06 17.82 15.67
CA GLY A 35 11.38 18.90 14.72
C GLY A 35 10.28 19.96 14.56
N LYS A 36 9.21 19.90 15.35
CA LYS A 36 8.18 20.94 15.44
C LYS A 36 8.39 21.87 16.63
N ALA A 37 7.73 23.03 16.60
CA ALA A 37 7.82 24.04 17.65
C ALA A 37 7.19 23.58 18.98
N GLU A 38 6.13 22.77 18.93
CA GLU A 38 5.37 22.28 20.08
C GLU A 38 5.61 20.78 20.32
N VAL A 39 6.86 20.32 20.23
CA VAL A 39 7.18 18.92 20.48
C VAL A 39 6.82 18.51 21.92
N THR A 40 6.10 17.41 22.09
CA THR A 40 5.72 16.88 23.41
C THR A 40 6.54 15.65 23.78
N SER A 41 6.52 15.22 25.05
CA SER A 41 7.26 14.03 25.50
C SER A 41 6.80 12.75 24.77
N VAL A 42 5.52 12.67 24.41
CA VAL A 42 4.93 11.58 23.62
C VAL A 42 5.32 11.69 22.14
N GLY A 43 5.41 12.92 21.61
CA GLY A 43 5.85 13.20 20.24
C GLY A 43 7.38 13.19 20.02
N ASP A 44 8.18 13.14 21.09
CA ASP A 44 9.64 12.96 21.16
C ASP A 44 10.20 12.04 20.06
N ASP A 45 9.61 10.86 20.00
CA ASP A 45 10.03 9.75 19.15
C ASP A 45 9.40 9.77 17.77
N LEU A 46 8.45 10.68 17.54
CA LEU A 46 7.65 10.72 16.32
C LEU A 46 8.37 11.53 15.26
N GLN A 47 9.22 10.85 14.49
CA GLN A 47 9.93 11.48 13.38
C GLN A 47 8.97 11.88 12.25
N GLN A 48 9.28 12.96 11.56
CA GLN A 48 8.56 13.34 10.34
C GLN A 48 8.88 12.35 9.22
N LEU A 49 7.86 11.94 8.47
CA LEU A 49 7.96 10.96 7.39
C LEU A 49 7.64 11.60 6.03
N SER A 50 8.45 11.32 5.03
CA SER A 50 8.22 11.84 3.66
C SER A 50 7.48 10.86 2.75
N SER A 51 7.61 9.55 2.98
CA SER A 51 6.94 8.53 2.16
C SER A 51 5.42 8.46 2.30
N PRO A 52 4.79 8.71 3.45
CA PRO A 52 3.37 8.44 3.60
C PRO A 52 2.44 9.25 2.69
N PRO A 53 2.59 10.58 2.58
CA PRO A 53 1.75 11.34 1.66
C PRO A 53 1.96 10.94 0.20
N ILE A 54 3.21 10.66 -0.19
CA ILE A 54 3.56 10.18 -1.54
C ILE A 54 2.92 8.82 -1.84
N SER A 55 2.93 7.92 -0.85
CA SER A 55 2.38 6.56 -0.99
C SER A 55 0.85 6.57 -1.05
N ALA A 56 0.20 7.42 -0.24
CA ALA A 56 -1.24 7.65 -0.28
C ALA A 56 -1.70 8.21 -1.64
N ARG A 57 -0.99 9.21 -2.19
CA ARG A 57 -1.25 9.74 -3.54
C ARG A 57 -1.09 8.67 -4.61
N ALA A 58 -0.03 7.86 -4.54
CA ALA A 58 0.19 6.76 -5.49
C ALA A 58 -0.92 5.69 -5.42
N MET A 59 -1.44 5.43 -4.22
CA MET A 59 -2.58 4.52 -4.03
C MET A 59 -3.86 5.09 -4.62
N ALA A 60 -4.17 6.37 -4.36
CA ALA A 60 -5.32 7.06 -4.93
C ALA A 60 -5.27 7.06 -6.47
N ASP A 61 -4.11 7.40 -7.03
CA ASP A 61 -3.85 7.35 -8.47
C ASP A 61 -4.13 5.97 -9.07
N TRP A 62 -3.68 4.91 -8.39
CA TRP A 62 -3.88 3.55 -8.85
C TRP A 62 -5.35 3.15 -8.83
N PHE A 63 -6.08 3.48 -7.74
CA PHE A 63 -7.52 3.22 -7.70
C PHE A 63 -8.23 3.93 -8.85
N ILE A 64 -8.00 5.23 -9.03
CA ILE A 64 -8.70 6.04 -10.04
C ILE A 64 -8.36 5.62 -11.47
N LYS A 65 -7.10 5.27 -11.76
CA LYS A 65 -6.63 4.95 -13.12
C LYS A 65 -6.79 3.49 -13.51
N HIS A 66 -6.63 2.57 -12.56
CA HIS A 66 -6.30 1.18 -12.84
C HIS A 66 -7.19 0.16 -12.14
N TYR A 67 -7.83 0.53 -11.02
CA TYR A 67 -8.71 -0.41 -10.34
C TYR A 67 -9.91 -0.77 -11.24
N ARG A 68 -10.12 -2.08 -11.40
CA ARG A 68 -11.26 -2.64 -12.12
C ARG A 68 -11.81 -3.80 -11.35
N ASN A 69 -13.11 -3.83 -11.20
CA ASN A 69 -13.82 -4.97 -10.64
C ASN A 69 -15.22 -4.94 -11.23
N THR A 70 -15.53 -5.86 -12.14
CA THR A 70 -16.78 -5.81 -12.89
C THR A 70 -18.00 -5.94 -11.96
N ALA A 71 -17.87 -6.67 -10.85
CA ALA A 71 -18.95 -6.83 -9.88
C ALA A 71 -19.08 -5.65 -8.92
N LYS A 72 -17.99 -4.93 -8.64
CA LYS A 72 -17.91 -3.83 -7.67
C LYS A 72 -16.97 -2.74 -8.19
N PRO A 73 -17.33 -1.99 -9.25
CA PRO A 73 -16.47 -0.96 -9.82
C PRO A 73 -16.16 0.13 -8.78
N LEU A 74 -15.15 0.96 -9.05
CA LEU A 74 -14.80 2.06 -8.14
C LEU A 74 -15.94 3.08 -8.07
N ALA A 75 -16.49 3.29 -6.87
CA ALA A 75 -17.57 4.24 -6.66
C ALA A 75 -17.08 5.56 -6.05
N SER A 76 -16.13 5.49 -5.10
CA SER A 76 -15.55 6.68 -4.49
C SER A 76 -14.13 6.46 -3.95
N VAL A 77 -13.38 7.57 -3.88
CA VAL A 77 -12.12 7.65 -3.14
C VAL A 77 -12.16 8.91 -2.26
N ALA A 78 -11.99 8.71 -0.96
CA ALA A 78 -11.73 9.75 0.01
C ALA A 78 -10.26 9.70 0.45
N MET A 79 -9.63 10.86 0.64
CA MET A 79 -8.23 10.96 1.00
C MET A 79 -7.98 12.06 2.03
N LEU A 80 -7.13 11.77 3.03
CA LEU A 80 -6.61 12.75 3.98
C LEU A 80 -5.09 12.66 4.02
N LEU A 81 -4.41 13.81 4.04
CA LEU A 81 -2.95 13.89 4.01
C LEU A 81 -2.43 14.89 5.04
N SER A 82 -1.36 14.52 5.73
CA SER A 82 -0.57 15.45 6.53
C SER A 82 0.84 15.50 5.98
N GLU A 83 1.16 16.60 5.28
CA GLU A 83 2.44 16.82 4.61
C GLU A 83 2.88 18.28 4.76
N SER A 84 4.18 18.57 4.58
CA SER A 84 4.67 19.93 4.68
C SER A 84 5.61 20.24 3.51
N PRO A 85 5.32 21.26 2.68
CA PRO A 85 4.11 22.10 2.71
C PRO A 85 2.85 21.33 2.27
N ASP A 86 1.67 21.81 2.67
CA ASP A 86 0.41 21.28 2.16
C ASP A 86 0.37 21.39 0.63
N ALA A 87 -0.10 20.33 -0.04
CA ALA A 87 -0.24 20.30 -1.49
C ALA A 87 -1.64 19.83 -1.88
N ASP A 88 -2.19 20.44 -2.92
CA ASP A 88 -3.44 19.95 -3.50
C ASP A 88 -3.21 18.64 -4.27
N TYR A 89 -4.28 17.91 -4.56
CA TYR A 89 -4.23 16.67 -5.31
C TYR A 89 -4.80 16.85 -6.71
N GLN A 90 -4.00 16.52 -7.72
CA GLN A 90 -4.46 16.46 -9.10
C GLN A 90 -5.12 15.10 -9.35
N VAL A 91 -6.44 15.12 -9.49
CA VAL A 91 -7.23 13.94 -9.85
C VAL A 91 -6.85 13.50 -11.26
N PRO A 92 -6.44 12.23 -11.44
CA PRO A 92 -6.12 11.67 -12.75
C PRO A 92 -7.26 11.74 -13.76
N GLY A 93 -6.92 11.98 -15.02
CA GLY A 93 -7.87 11.88 -16.14
C GLY A 93 -8.87 13.05 -16.25
N GLN A 94 -8.84 14.00 -15.32
CA GLN A 94 -9.52 15.28 -15.45
C GLN A 94 -8.55 16.29 -16.08
N SER A 95 -8.66 16.49 -17.40
CA SER A 95 -7.94 17.53 -18.15
C SER A 95 -8.88 18.69 -18.46
N ASP A 96 -8.30 19.90 -18.61
CA ASP A 96 -8.97 21.18 -18.90
C ASP A 96 -10.21 21.10 -19.79
N SER A 97 -11.40 20.96 -19.18
CA SER A 97 -12.64 21.41 -19.82
C SER A 97 -12.64 22.94 -19.73
N GLY A 98 -11.90 23.59 -20.64
CA GLY A 98 -11.51 25.00 -20.59
C GLY A 98 -12.61 26.01 -20.26
N GLN A 99 -12.85 26.23 -18.97
CA GLN A 99 -13.65 27.34 -18.45
C GLN A 99 -13.35 27.58 -16.97
N SER A 100 -12.86 28.79 -16.68
CA SER A 100 -12.81 29.52 -15.40
C SER A 100 -11.42 29.74 -14.81
N ASP A 101 -11.13 31.01 -14.49
CA ASP A 101 -9.92 31.55 -13.83
C ASP A 101 -9.83 31.16 -12.34
N SER A 102 -10.27 29.95 -11.99
CA SER A 102 -10.40 29.46 -10.61
C SER A 102 -9.94 28.00 -10.51
N ALA A 103 -8.71 27.80 -10.03
CA ALA A 103 -8.01 26.51 -9.87
C ALA A 103 -7.90 25.65 -11.17
N PRO A 104 -6.78 24.95 -11.41
CA PRO A 104 -6.71 23.97 -12.49
C PRO A 104 -7.83 22.92 -12.30
N PRO A 105 -8.59 22.56 -13.35
CA PRO A 105 -9.59 21.52 -13.26
C PRO A 105 -8.97 20.19 -12.83
N GLY A 106 -9.67 19.50 -11.93
CA GLY A 106 -9.18 18.28 -11.29
C GLY A 106 -8.22 18.52 -10.12
N LEU A 107 -7.90 19.75 -9.75
CA LEU A 107 -7.16 20.03 -8.52
C LEU A 107 -8.12 20.10 -7.33
N VAL A 108 -7.94 19.19 -6.36
CA VAL A 108 -8.78 19.08 -5.16
C VAL A 108 -7.94 19.35 -3.93
N ARG A 109 -8.44 20.22 -3.04
CA ARG A 109 -7.83 20.46 -1.74
C ARG A 109 -8.05 19.23 -0.85
N VAL A 110 -6.95 18.64 -0.37
CA VAL A 110 -7.01 17.47 0.50
C VAL A 110 -7.00 17.92 1.97
N PRO A 111 -7.93 17.47 2.82
CA PRO A 111 -7.93 17.82 4.23
C PRO A 111 -6.75 17.16 4.97
N ARG A 112 -6.30 17.86 6.01
CA ARG A 112 -5.31 17.40 6.98
C ARG A 112 -5.76 16.13 7.70
N ALA A 113 -4.87 15.16 7.90
CA ALA A 113 -5.18 13.89 8.58
C ALA A 113 -5.09 14.00 10.12
N ASN A 114 -5.76 15.00 10.69
CA ASN A 114 -5.97 15.11 12.14
C ASN A 114 -7.19 14.29 12.60
N LEU A 115 -7.33 14.09 13.92
CA LEU A 115 -8.40 13.29 14.51
C LEU A 115 -9.80 13.73 14.07
N ALA A 116 -10.08 15.03 14.09
CA ALA A 116 -11.41 15.55 13.75
C ALA A 116 -11.81 15.21 12.31
N ASN A 117 -10.92 15.48 11.35
CA ASN A 117 -11.17 15.23 9.94
C ASN A 117 -11.26 13.74 9.63
N VAL A 118 -10.41 12.91 10.25
CA VAL A 118 -10.43 11.45 10.07
C VAL A 118 -11.72 10.84 10.61
N VAL A 119 -12.23 11.31 11.75
CA VAL A 119 -13.53 10.86 12.30
C VAL A 119 -14.66 11.22 11.35
N GLU A 120 -14.68 12.44 10.81
CA GLU A 120 -15.70 12.87 9.84
C GLU A 120 -15.66 12.05 8.55
N ALA A 121 -14.48 11.89 7.95
CA ALA A 121 -14.30 11.09 6.74
C ALA A 121 -14.65 9.62 6.95
N THR A 122 -14.29 9.03 8.10
CA THR A 122 -14.64 7.63 8.40
C THR A 122 -16.15 7.46 8.53
N LYS A 123 -16.84 8.41 9.18
CA LYS A 123 -18.32 8.40 9.26
C LYS A 123 -18.96 8.52 7.88
N ALA A 124 -18.45 9.41 7.03
CA ALA A 124 -18.96 9.60 5.68
C ALA A 124 -18.73 8.35 4.80
N TRP A 125 -17.54 7.75 4.88
CA TRP A 125 -17.20 6.50 4.22
C TRP A 125 -18.12 5.35 4.65
N VAL A 126 -18.34 5.18 5.96
CA VAL A 126 -19.28 4.16 6.47
C VAL A 126 -20.71 4.41 6.02
N GLU A 127 -21.15 5.66 5.97
CA GLU A 127 -22.50 6.01 5.50
C GLU A 127 -22.70 5.62 4.03
N GLN A 128 -21.68 5.78 3.18
CA GLN A 128 -21.73 5.32 1.78
C GLN A 128 -21.94 3.81 1.68
N LEU A 129 -21.35 3.02 2.57
CA LEU A 129 -21.49 1.56 2.57
C LEU A 129 -22.91 1.08 2.92
N LYS A 130 -23.77 1.94 3.48
CA LYS A 130 -25.13 1.56 3.90
C LYS A 130 -26.12 1.42 2.75
N SER A 131 -25.86 2.03 1.59
CA SER A 131 -26.80 2.01 0.46
C SER A 131 -26.87 0.65 -0.24
N ASN A 132 -25.80 -0.17 -0.18
CA ASN A 132 -25.79 -1.50 -0.75
C ASN A 132 -24.84 -2.46 0.01
N ARG A 133 -25.37 -3.62 0.43
CA ARG A 133 -24.59 -4.67 1.12
C ARG A 133 -23.48 -5.31 0.27
N ASP A 134 -23.63 -5.23 -1.05
CA ASP A 134 -22.65 -5.75 -2.01
C ASP A 134 -21.55 -4.71 -2.30
N HIS A 135 -21.52 -3.58 -1.60
CA HIS A 135 -20.35 -2.70 -1.59
C HIS A 135 -19.11 -3.41 -1.04
N MET A 136 -17.95 -2.94 -1.50
CA MET A 136 -16.66 -3.29 -0.91
C MET A 136 -16.07 -2.06 -0.21
N ALA A 137 -15.62 -2.28 1.02
CA ALA A 137 -14.94 -1.28 1.83
C ALA A 137 -13.42 -1.46 1.67
N VAL A 138 -12.70 -0.41 1.30
CA VAL A 138 -11.24 -0.42 1.27
C VAL A 138 -10.69 0.70 2.15
N PHE A 139 -9.78 0.35 3.04
CA PHE A 139 -9.08 1.28 3.91
C PHE A 139 -7.57 1.16 3.69
N TYR A 140 -6.91 2.27 3.41
CA TYR A 140 -5.45 2.34 3.32
C TYR A 140 -4.93 3.38 4.32
N PHE A 141 -3.93 2.99 5.10
CA PHE A 141 -3.22 3.91 5.98
C PHE A 141 -1.72 3.79 5.76
N CYS A 142 -1.03 4.93 5.74
CA CYS A 142 0.43 5.00 5.77
C CYS A 142 0.89 6.07 6.75
N GLY A 143 1.85 5.74 7.60
CA GLY A 143 2.33 6.63 8.66
C GLY A 143 2.93 5.85 9.82
N HIS A 144 3.08 6.50 10.97
CA HIS A 144 3.44 5.81 12.20
C HIS A 144 2.28 4.99 12.75
N GLY A 145 2.64 3.85 13.35
CA GLY A 145 1.73 2.99 14.07
C GLY A 145 2.41 2.48 15.34
N PHE A 146 1.58 2.14 16.32
CA PHE A 146 2.00 1.50 17.56
C PHE A 146 1.35 0.14 17.69
N SER A 147 2.07 -0.80 18.30
CA SER A 147 1.51 -2.07 18.75
C SER A 147 1.91 -2.27 20.20
N ALA A 148 0.92 -2.61 21.04
CA ALA A 148 1.07 -2.89 22.47
C ALA A 148 0.19 -4.09 22.81
N GLY A 149 0.81 -5.23 23.15
CA GLY A 149 0.10 -6.51 23.29
C GLY A 149 -0.74 -6.88 22.04
N ASP A 150 -2.06 -7.00 22.21
CA ASP A 150 -3.03 -7.31 21.15
C ASP A 150 -3.67 -6.06 20.49
N HIS A 151 -3.25 -4.86 20.90
CA HIS A 151 -3.76 -3.60 20.39
C HIS A 151 -2.80 -2.98 19.37
N ALA A 152 -3.36 -2.48 18.27
CA ALA A 152 -2.64 -1.68 17.29
C ALA A 152 -3.32 -0.32 17.11
N SER A 153 -2.53 0.72 16.93
CA SER A 153 -3.00 2.09 16.74
C SER A 153 -2.30 2.78 15.58
N LEU A 154 -3.04 3.58 14.81
CA LEU A 154 -2.52 4.33 13.66
C LEU A 154 -2.48 5.82 14.04
N LEU A 155 -1.29 6.43 14.04
CA LEU A 155 -1.10 7.76 14.63
C LEU A 155 -1.45 8.87 13.65
N LEU A 156 -2.26 9.81 14.10
CA LEU A 156 -2.72 10.95 13.31
C LEU A 156 -1.84 12.17 13.54
N GLU A 157 -2.03 13.18 12.72
CA GLU A 157 -1.23 14.41 12.71
C GLU A 157 -1.09 15.09 14.07
N ASP A 158 -2.18 15.13 14.83
CA ASP A 158 -2.28 15.80 16.13
C ASP A 158 -1.99 14.85 17.31
N PHE A 159 -1.41 13.68 17.04
CA PHE A 159 -0.92 12.77 18.09
C PHE A 159 0.13 13.46 18.98
N GLY A 160 0.02 13.27 20.30
CA GLY A 160 0.88 13.92 21.28
C GLY A 160 0.39 15.28 21.76
N LYS A 161 -0.81 15.72 21.38
CA LYS A 161 -1.42 16.97 21.88
C LYS A 161 -1.62 16.94 23.40
N THR A 162 -1.19 18.00 24.09
CA THR A 162 -1.35 18.13 25.55
C THR A 162 -2.82 18.03 25.99
N GLY A 163 -3.09 17.21 27.02
CA GLY A 163 -4.44 17.00 27.57
C GLY A 163 -5.27 15.93 26.84
N GLY A 164 -4.65 15.20 25.91
CA GLY A 164 -5.24 14.13 25.10
C GLY A 164 -4.16 13.41 24.29
N GLU A 165 -3.00 13.15 24.90
CA GLU A 165 -1.75 12.84 24.22
C GLU A 165 -1.84 11.58 23.35
N LEU A 166 -2.66 10.62 23.76
CA LEU A 166 -2.85 9.33 23.09
C LEU A 166 -4.16 9.25 22.28
N GLU A 167 -4.99 10.30 22.28
CA GLU A 167 -6.34 10.26 21.70
C GLU A 167 -6.33 10.34 20.16
N ALA A 168 -5.41 11.13 19.60
CA ALA A 168 -5.28 11.38 18.16
C ALA A 168 -4.58 10.21 17.44
N ALA A 169 -5.17 9.03 17.59
CA ALA A 169 -4.83 7.82 16.86
C ALA A 169 -6.10 7.02 16.55
N ILE A 170 -6.05 6.18 15.54
CA ILE A 170 -7.10 5.22 15.22
C ILE A 170 -6.82 3.93 15.98
N ASP A 171 -7.73 3.52 16.87
CA ASP A 171 -7.69 2.16 17.42
C ASP A 171 -8.05 1.17 16.30
N LEU A 172 -7.04 0.52 15.72
CA LEU A 172 -7.18 -0.35 14.57
C LEU A 172 -7.98 -1.61 14.92
N THR A 173 -7.72 -2.19 16.09
CA THR A 173 -8.43 -3.39 16.56
C THR A 173 -9.93 -3.10 16.66
N LYS A 174 -10.30 -1.96 17.26
CA LYS A 174 -11.71 -1.52 17.31
C LYS A 174 -12.27 -1.20 15.93
N LEU A 175 -11.53 -0.52 15.06
CA LEU A 175 -11.99 -0.20 13.70
C LEU A 175 -12.31 -1.47 12.91
N CYS A 176 -11.38 -2.43 12.85
CA CYS A 176 -11.58 -3.71 12.17
C CYS A 176 -12.78 -4.48 12.76
N ALA A 177 -12.92 -4.50 14.08
CA ALA A 177 -14.02 -5.18 14.77
C ALA A 177 -15.39 -4.52 14.50
N VAL A 178 -15.47 -3.19 14.56
CA VAL A 178 -16.72 -2.44 14.28
C VAL A 178 -17.11 -2.58 12.81
N MET A 179 -16.14 -2.54 11.90
CA MET A 179 -16.40 -2.68 10.47
C MET A 179 -16.99 -4.05 10.11
N LYS A 180 -16.75 -5.12 10.88
CA LYS A 180 -17.45 -6.42 10.69
C LYS A 180 -18.99 -6.31 10.84
N ASN A 181 -19.50 -5.26 11.47
CA ASN A 181 -20.93 -4.94 11.54
C ASN A 181 -21.44 -4.07 10.37
N SER A 182 -20.56 -3.57 9.50
CA SER A 182 -20.94 -2.84 8.29
C SER A 182 -21.79 -3.70 7.34
N PRO A 183 -22.74 -3.12 6.60
CA PRO A 183 -23.45 -3.83 5.52
C PRO A 183 -22.53 -4.37 4.43
N ALA A 184 -21.38 -3.72 4.19
CA ALA A 184 -20.41 -4.18 3.21
C ALA A 184 -19.71 -5.46 3.69
N ILE A 185 -19.97 -6.57 3.00
CA ILE A 185 -19.43 -7.89 3.36
C ILE A 185 -17.92 -7.94 3.18
N GLN A 186 -17.42 -7.37 2.08
CA GLN A 186 -16.02 -7.46 1.68
C GLN A 186 -15.26 -6.22 2.13
N GLN A 187 -14.17 -6.44 2.85
CA GLN A 187 -13.43 -5.38 3.52
C GLN A 187 -11.93 -5.63 3.40
N VAL A 188 -11.20 -4.64 2.89
CA VAL A 188 -9.76 -4.72 2.67
C VAL A 188 -9.08 -3.58 3.43
N PHE A 189 -8.16 -3.92 4.32
CA PHE A 189 -7.34 -2.98 5.08
C PHE A 189 -5.88 -3.17 4.67
N LEU A 190 -5.27 -2.12 4.13
CA LEU A 190 -3.88 -2.11 3.66
C LEU A 190 -3.10 -1.12 4.52
N LEU A 191 -2.23 -1.64 5.39
CA LEU A 191 -1.62 -0.85 6.46
C LEU A 191 -0.13 -0.78 6.24
N ASP A 192 0.38 0.40 5.94
CA ASP A 192 1.79 0.71 5.76
C ASP A 192 2.31 1.53 6.93
N CYS A 193 2.37 0.89 8.08
CA CYS A 193 2.83 1.50 9.32
C CYS A 193 3.76 0.57 10.09
N CYS A 194 4.65 1.15 10.88
CA CYS A 194 5.42 0.38 11.85
C CYS A 194 4.48 -0.29 12.86
N ARG A 195 4.92 -1.41 13.40
CA ARG A 195 4.33 -2.08 14.57
C ARG A 195 5.34 -2.09 15.71
N SER A 196 6.03 -0.98 15.96
CA SER A 196 7.05 -0.96 17.00
C SER A 196 6.41 -1.25 18.37
N ASP A 197 7.07 -2.14 19.11
CA ASP A 197 6.66 -2.56 20.44
C ASP A 197 6.92 -1.41 21.43
N VAL A 198 5.84 -0.73 21.83
CA VAL A 198 5.86 0.36 22.79
C VAL A 198 5.62 -0.11 24.23
N ASP A 199 5.55 -1.43 24.49
CA ASP A 199 5.35 -1.96 25.84
C ASP A 199 6.43 -1.46 26.83
N ARG A 200 7.61 -1.05 26.32
CA ARG A 200 8.67 -0.43 27.14
C ARG A 200 8.40 1.02 27.55
N LYS A 201 7.51 1.75 26.88
CA LYS A 201 7.23 3.18 27.15
C LYS A 201 5.94 3.40 27.92
N TYR A 202 4.94 2.55 27.71
CA TYR A 202 3.65 2.67 28.38
C TYR A 202 3.42 1.40 29.20
N GLU A 203 3.72 1.46 30.49
CA GLU A 203 3.42 0.36 31.42
C GLU A 203 1.90 0.18 31.54
N GLY A 204 1.40 -1.05 31.38
CA GLY A 204 0.05 -1.43 31.84
C GLY A 204 -1.10 -1.39 30.82
N ASN A 205 -0.90 -1.77 29.55
CA ASN A 205 -1.97 -1.85 28.52
C ASN A 205 -2.77 -0.54 28.39
N VAL A 206 -2.08 0.59 28.30
CA VAL A 206 -2.73 1.89 28.13
C VAL A 206 -3.48 1.90 26.79
N PRO A 207 -4.80 2.20 26.77
CA PRO A 207 -5.54 2.30 25.52
C PRO A 207 -5.02 3.50 24.71
N ILE A 208 -4.50 3.22 23.52
CA ILE A 208 -4.07 4.24 22.56
C ILE A 208 -5.15 4.39 21.49
N GLY A 209 -5.46 5.64 21.15
CA GLY A 209 -6.37 5.98 20.08
C GLY A 209 -7.85 5.97 20.44
N SER A 210 -8.63 6.47 19.48
CA SER A 210 -10.05 6.70 19.57
C SER A 210 -10.81 5.72 18.67
N GLY A 211 -12.06 5.42 19.04
CA GLY A 211 -13.00 4.76 18.14
C GLY A 211 -13.49 5.75 17.08
N MET A 212 -13.28 5.44 15.80
CA MET A 212 -13.64 6.35 14.71
C MET A 212 -15.14 6.38 14.42
N VAL A 213 -15.78 5.22 14.53
CA VAL A 213 -17.19 5.00 14.19
C VAL A 213 -17.79 3.98 15.15
N SER A 214 -19.12 3.98 15.24
CA SER A 214 -19.89 2.95 15.92
C SER A 214 -20.92 2.41 14.93
N ILE A 215 -20.87 1.10 14.68
CA ILE A 215 -21.81 0.39 13.81
C ILE A 215 -22.41 -0.73 14.64
N LEU A 216 -23.73 -0.69 14.82
CA LEU A 216 -24.44 -1.65 15.64
C LEU A 216 -24.69 -2.93 14.83
N LYS A 217 -24.60 -4.10 15.48
CA LYS A 217 -24.68 -5.41 14.80
C LYS A 217 -25.96 -5.59 13.95
N PHE A 218 -27.08 -5.00 14.35
CA PHE A 218 -28.33 -5.11 13.58
C PHE A 218 -28.31 -4.28 12.29
N GLU A 219 -27.46 -3.24 12.21
CA GLU A 219 -27.32 -2.38 11.03
C GLU A 219 -26.70 -3.13 9.84
N ARG A 220 -26.02 -4.24 10.12
CA ARG A 220 -25.47 -5.15 9.11
C ARG A 220 -26.50 -5.64 8.10
N GLY A 221 -27.74 -5.85 8.52
CA GLY A 221 -28.85 -6.19 7.62
C GLY A 221 -28.74 -7.54 6.88
N HIS A 222 -27.75 -8.40 7.17
CA HIS A 222 -27.60 -9.71 6.54
C HIS A 222 -26.92 -10.76 7.44
N SER A 223 -27.10 -12.05 7.11
CA SER A 223 -26.58 -13.19 7.88
C SER A 223 -25.21 -13.70 7.43
N SER A 224 -24.78 -13.43 6.18
CA SER A 224 -23.47 -13.86 5.65
C SER A 224 -22.33 -13.41 6.57
N ALA A 225 -21.29 -14.21 6.79
CA ALA A 225 -20.12 -13.78 7.60
C ALA A 225 -19.33 -12.66 6.90
N PRO A 226 -18.70 -11.72 7.63
CA PRO A 226 -17.92 -10.66 7.02
C PRO A 226 -16.64 -11.26 6.45
N GLN A 227 -16.23 -10.82 5.27
CA GLN A 227 -15.00 -11.22 4.61
C GLN A 227 -14.01 -10.06 4.71
N GLN A 228 -13.13 -10.12 5.71
CA GLN A 228 -12.14 -9.07 5.96
C GLN A 228 -10.75 -9.57 5.54
N PHE A 229 -9.91 -8.69 5.04
CA PHE A 229 -8.50 -8.97 4.76
C PHE A 229 -7.69 -7.77 5.24
N VAL A 230 -6.85 -7.97 6.25
CA VAL A 230 -6.01 -6.91 6.82
C VAL A 230 -4.56 -7.24 6.56
N LEU A 231 -3.85 -6.44 5.78
CA LEU A 231 -2.47 -6.69 5.36
C LEU A 231 -1.51 -5.68 6.02
N PHE A 232 -0.44 -6.19 6.62
CA PHE A 232 0.60 -5.43 7.31
C PHE A 232 1.96 -5.57 6.61
N PRO A 233 2.89 -4.60 6.78
CA PRO A 233 4.19 -4.61 6.11
C PRO A 233 5.20 -5.53 6.81
N THR A 234 5.05 -5.68 8.12
CA THR A 234 6.00 -6.30 9.03
C THR A 234 5.27 -7.16 10.04
N ILE A 235 6.00 -8.09 10.66
CA ILE A 235 5.53 -8.80 11.85
C ILE A 235 5.35 -7.82 13.02
N ASP A 236 4.62 -8.27 14.04
CA ASP A 236 4.46 -7.49 15.26
C ASP A 236 5.82 -7.14 15.89
N GLY A 237 5.95 -5.92 16.42
CA GLY A 237 7.20 -5.41 16.99
C GLY A 237 8.21 -4.82 15.99
N ALA A 238 7.94 -4.82 14.67
CA ALA A 238 8.91 -4.43 13.64
C ALA A 238 8.59 -3.12 12.89
N GLU A 239 9.65 -2.40 12.48
CA GLU A 239 9.59 -1.15 11.71
C GLU A 239 9.31 -1.39 10.21
N ALA A 240 8.44 -0.57 9.63
CA ALA A 240 8.20 -0.52 8.19
C ALA A 240 9.25 0.33 7.47
N PHE A 241 9.64 -0.07 6.25
CA PHE A 241 10.72 0.59 5.52
C PHE A 241 10.21 1.64 4.52
N GLY A 242 10.45 2.91 4.85
CA GLY A 242 10.24 4.07 3.97
C GLY A 242 11.53 4.49 3.25
N VAL A 243 11.38 4.96 2.00
CA VAL A 243 12.47 5.56 1.24
C VAL A 243 12.21 7.06 1.16
N LYS A 244 13.13 7.87 1.69
CA LYS A 244 12.96 9.33 1.76
C LYS A 244 12.50 9.90 0.41
N ASN A 245 11.43 10.70 0.45
CA ASN A 245 10.80 11.36 -0.70
C ASN A 245 10.37 10.42 -1.83
N LYS A 246 10.06 9.15 -1.52
CA LYS A 246 9.52 8.16 -2.46
C LYS A 246 8.41 7.36 -1.80
N VAL A 247 7.61 6.68 -2.64
CA VAL A 247 6.66 5.65 -2.18
C VAL A 247 7.41 4.62 -1.32
N SER A 248 6.81 4.20 -0.21
CA SER A 248 7.38 3.18 0.66
C SER A 248 7.59 1.86 -0.09
N VAL A 249 8.48 1.00 0.42
CA VAL A 249 8.71 -0.30 -0.20
C VAL A 249 7.45 -1.16 -0.18
N PHE A 250 6.69 -1.12 0.92
CA PHE A 250 5.48 -1.90 1.07
C PHE A 250 4.36 -1.43 0.15
N SER A 251 4.05 -0.14 0.11
CA SER A 251 3.01 0.39 -0.77
C SER A 251 3.36 0.22 -2.24
N LYS A 252 4.64 0.39 -2.61
CA LYS A 252 5.09 0.04 -3.96
C LYS A 252 4.88 -1.45 -4.26
N SER A 253 4.99 -2.33 -3.26
CA SER A 253 4.83 -3.78 -3.45
C SER A 253 3.37 -4.15 -3.60
N ILE A 254 2.48 -3.49 -2.85
CA ILE A 254 1.03 -3.59 -3.06
C ILE A 254 0.67 -3.12 -4.47
N LEU A 255 1.13 -1.94 -4.89
CA LEU A 255 0.82 -1.38 -6.21
C LEU A 255 1.26 -2.32 -7.35
N ASP A 256 2.47 -2.86 -7.27
CA ASP A 256 2.97 -3.81 -8.26
C ASP A 256 2.25 -5.17 -8.21
N ALA A 257 1.88 -5.64 -7.02
CA ALA A 257 1.07 -6.85 -6.87
C ALA A 257 -0.32 -6.68 -7.50
N LEU A 258 -1.00 -5.57 -7.20
CA LEU A 258 -2.33 -5.29 -7.72
C LEU A 258 -2.33 -5.03 -9.24
N SER A 259 -1.27 -4.40 -9.75
CA SER A 259 -1.17 -4.06 -11.18
C SER A 259 -0.83 -5.25 -12.07
N PHE A 260 -0.11 -6.25 -11.55
CA PHE A 260 0.26 -7.42 -12.34
C PHE A 260 0.59 -8.66 -11.50
N ALA A 261 1.40 -8.57 -10.44
CA ALA A 261 2.03 -9.79 -9.90
C ALA A 261 1.05 -10.76 -9.25
N ALA A 262 0.02 -10.25 -8.58
CA ALA A 262 -0.99 -11.07 -7.89
C ALA A 262 -2.15 -11.52 -8.79
N ALA A 263 -2.15 -11.10 -10.06
CA ALA A 263 -3.14 -11.54 -11.01
C ALA A 263 -2.85 -12.98 -11.45
N ASP A 264 -3.88 -13.83 -11.42
CA ASP A 264 -3.83 -15.14 -12.04
C ASP A 264 -4.94 -15.31 -13.07
N ALA A 265 -4.65 -16.15 -14.08
CA ALA A 265 -5.64 -16.59 -15.07
C ALA A 265 -6.26 -17.95 -14.68
N LYS A 266 -5.91 -18.52 -13.52
CA LYS A 266 -6.37 -19.86 -13.12
C LYS A 266 -7.86 -19.88 -12.83
N THR A 267 -8.42 -18.73 -12.49
CA THR A 267 -9.83 -18.56 -12.10
C THR A 267 -10.71 -17.96 -13.21
N GLY A 268 -10.17 -17.71 -14.41
CA GLY A 268 -10.90 -17.11 -15.53
C GLY A 268 -10.22 -15.83 -16.04
N PRO A 269 -10.91 -14.67 -16.04
CA PRO A 269 -10.26 -13.38 -16.33
C PRO A 269 -9.04 -13.18 -15.43
N TRP A 270 -8.07 -12.37 -15.86
CA TRP A 270 -6.90 -12.06 -15.03
C TRP A 270 -7.34 -11.28 -13.81
N LYS A 271 -7.38 -11.97 -12.67
CA LYS A 271 -7.94 -11.47 -11.43
C LYS A 271 -6.92 -11.58 -10.31
N THR A 272 -6.92 -10.56 -9.47
CA THR A 272 -6.22 -10.54 -8.21
C THR A 272 -7.20 -10.92 -7.11
N THR A 273 -6.84 -11.92 -6.31
CA THR A 273 -7.51 -12.24 -5.05
C THR A 273 -6.71 -11.68 -3.87
N THR A 274 -7.38 -11.41 -2.75
CA THR A 274 -6.71 -11.04 -1.50
C THR A 274 -5.70 -12.10 -1.02
N GLY A 275 -5.97 -13.38 -1.29
CA GLY A 275 -5.02 -14.48 -1.00
C GLY A 275 -3.73 -14.40 -1.82
N ASN A 276 -3.83 -14.15 -3.13
CA ASN A 276 -2.65 -13.96 -3.99
C ASN A 276 -1.90 -12.67 -3.62
N LEU A 277 -2.63 -11.62 -3.22
CA LEU A 277 -2.06 -10.34 -2.84
C LEU A 277 -1.03 -10.49 -1.71
N LEU A 278 -1.35 -11.21 -0.63
CA LEU A 278 -0.40 -11.48 0.45
C LEU A 278 0.88 -12.14 -0.09
N THR A 279 0.72 -13.22 -0.87
CA THR A 279 1.84 -14.01 -1.38
C THR A 279 2.81 -13.16 -2.22
N GLU A 280 2.27 -12.36 -3.14
CA GLU A 280 3.09 -11.58 -4.07
C GLU A 280 3.64 -10.31 -3.44
N VAL A 281 2.91 -9.68 -2.51
CA VAL A 281 3.46 -8.59 -1.70
C VAL A 281 4.65 -9.08 -0.88
N THR A 282 4.55 -10.24 -0.22
CA THR A 282 5.69 -10.82 0.51
C THR A 282 6.90 -11.04 -0.39
N ARG A 283 6.71 -11.57 -1.60
CA ARG A 283 7.81 -11.76 -2.57
C ARG A 283 8.44 -10.44 -2.99
N LEU A 284 7.61 -9.45 -3.36
CA LEU A 284 8.08 -8.14 -3.82
C LEU A 284 8.79 -7.35 -2.72
N VAL A 285 8.31 -7.43 -1.48
CA VAL A 285 8.99 -6.82 -0.32
C VAL A 285 10.35 -7.47 -0.10
N ASN A 286 10.43 -8.81 -0.10
CA ASN A 286 11.70 -9.53 0.06
C ASN A 286 12.73 -9.18 -1.03
N LEU A 287 12.29 -8.88 -2.25
CA LEU A 287 13.17 -8.47 -3.35
C LEU A 287 13.68 -7.03 -3.21
N ARG A 288 12.98 -6.19 -2.46
CA ARG A 288 13.26 -4.75 -2.35
C ARG A 288 13.99 -4.40 -1.08
N LEU A 289 13.78 -5.16 -0.01
CA LEU A 289 14.42 -4.90 1.26
C LEU A 289 15.91 -5.30 1.22
N PRO A 290 16.78 -4.48 1.84
CA PRO A 290 18.12 -4.92 2.18
C PRO A 290 18.12 -6.16 3.09
N PRO A 291 19.11 -7.07 2.99
CA PRO A 291 19.17 -8.32 3.75
C PRO A 291 18.93 -8.16 5.26
N GLN A 292 19.49 -7.11 5.86
CA GLN A 292 19.38 -6.84 7.30
C GLN A 292 17.95 -6.53 7.78
N PHE A 293 17.03 -6.22 6.86
CA PHE A 293 15.64 -5.91 7.19
C PHE A 293 14.68 -7.06 6.85
N LEU A 294 15.13 -8.14 6.18
CA LEU A 294 14.27 -9.23 5.72
C LEU A 294 13.57 -9.99 6.85
N ASP A 295 14.21 -10.12 8.01
CA ASP A 295 13.60 -10.85 9.14
C ASP A 295 12.45 -10.08 9.80
N ARG A 296 12.45 -8.75 9.67
CA ARG A 296 11.47 -7.85 10.27
C ARG A 296 10.40 -7.41 9.26
N GLY A 297 10.78 -7.24 8.00
CA GLY A 297 9.91 -6.83 6.91
C GLY A 297 9.14 -7.98 6.25
N LYS A 298 8.62 -8.92 7.04
CA LYS A 298 7.78 -10.02 6.53
C LYS A 298 6.31 -9.59 6.59
N PRO A 299 5.64 -9.33 5.45
CA PRO A 299 4.23 -9.03 5.45
C PRO A 299 3.43 -10.18 6.05
N ASN A 300 2.35 -9.84 6.74
CA ASN A 300 1.38 -10.80 7.28
C ASN A 300 -0.03 -10.26 7.09
N ALA A 301 -1.01 -11.14 7.24
CA ALA A 301 -2.41 -10.77 7.18
C ALA A 301 -3.22 -11.29 8.37
N LEU A 302 -4.21 -10.51 8.80
CA LEU A 302 -5.26 -10.91 9.73
C LEU A 302 -6.58 -11.12 9.00
N ASP A 303 -7.44 -11.96 9.58
CA ASP A 303 -8.77 -12.31 9.08
C ASP A 303 -8.81 -12.83 7.64
N ALA A 304 -7.66 -13.24 7.08
CA ALA A 304 -7.27 -13.42 5.66
C ALA A 304 -8.26 -14.16 4.74
N SER A 305 -9.47 -13.63 4.61
CA SER A 305 -10.53 -14.14 3.76
C SER A 305 -10.13 -13.89 2.32
N SER A 306 -10.16 -14.94 1.49
CA SER A 306 -9.83 -14.82 0.07
C SER A 306 -11.06 -14.49 -0.76
N PHE A 307 -11.02 -13.39 -1.52
CA PHE A 307 -12.04 -13.00 -2.47
C PHE A 307 -11.45 -12.18 -3.63
N GLU A 308 -12.21 -12.06 -4.73
CA GLU A 308 -11.83 -11.24 -5.89
C GLU A 308 -11.75 -9.76 -5.51
N PHE A 309 -10.62 -9.14 -5.79
CA PHE A 309 -10.37 -7.74 -5.44
C PHE A 309 -10.25 -6.86 -6.68
N ASN A 310 -9.43 -7.25 -7.64
CA ASN A 310 -9.14 -6.47 -8.84
C ASN A 310 -9.10 -7.36 -10.09
N GLU A 311 -9.35 -6.77 -11.25
CA GLU A 311 -9.22 -7.34 -12.58
C GLU A 311 -8.15 -6.56 -13.35
N ILE A 312 -7.38 -7.23 -14.19
CA ILE A 312 -6.43 -6.60 -15.11
C ILE A 312 -6.66 -7.09 -16.54
N ASP A 313 -6.20 -6.31 -17.52
CA ASP A 313 -6.12 -6.77 -18.90
C ASP A 313 -5.17 -7.96 -19.02
N ILE A 314 -5.37 -8.77 -20.06
CA ILE A 314 -4.47 -9.89 -20.35
C ILE A 314 -3.03 -9.34 -20.48
N PRO A 315 -2.10 -9.72 -19.60
CA PRO A 315 -0.73 -9.24 -19.63
C PRO A 315 -0.04 -9.80 -20.87
N ILE A 316 0.37 -8.90 -21.77
CA ILE A 316 1.09 -9.23 -23.00
C ILE A 316 2.61 -9.33 -22.80
N VAL A 317 3.10 -8.89 -21.64
CA VAL A 317 4.50 -8.99 -21.21
C VAL A 317 4.59 -9.69 -19.87
N THR A 318 5.72 -10.35 -19.64
CA THR A 318 6.12 -10.89 -18.34
C THR A 318 7.08 -9.90 -17.68
N ARG A 319 6.64 -9.29 -16.59
CA ARG A 319 7.49 -8.41 -15.80
C ARG A 319 8.44 -9.24 -14.96
N SER A 320 9.72 -9.20 -15.30
CA SER A 320 10.75 -10.05 -14.71
C SER A 320 11.58 -9.27 -13.70
N PHE A 321 11.58 -9.74 -12.45
CA PHE A 321 12.43 -9.23 -11.38
C PHE A 321 13.65 -10.13 -11.25
N VAL A 322 14.82 -9.59 -11.53
CA VAL A 322 16.08 -10.33 -11.52
C VAL A 322 16.95 -9.82 -10.38
N THR A 323 17.39 -10.73 -9.51
CA THR A 323 18.23 -10.44 -8.34
C THR A 323 19.40 -11.43 -8.25
N LEU A 324 20.28 -11.22 -7.27
CA LEU A 324 21.42 -12.09 -6.97
C LEU A 324 21.20 -12.89 -5.69
N SER A 325 21.79 -14.08 -5.62
CA SER A 325 21.80 -14.88 -4.38
C SER A 325 22.69 -14.26 -3.29
N ASP A 326 23.70 -13.49 -3.69
CA ASP A 326 24.54 -12.70 -2.80
C ASP A 326 24.40 -11.21 -3.14
N LEU A 327 23.74 -10.47 -2.25
CA LEU A 327 23.51 -9.04 -2.42
C LEU A 327 24.75 -8.18 -2.10
N GLY A 328 25.82 -8.75 -1.54
CA GLY A 328 27.11 -8.06 -1.39
C GLY A 328 27.70 -7.61 -2.74
N ALA A 329 27.44 -8.38 -3.79
CA ALA A 329 27.87 -8.06 -5.16
C ALA A 329 26.89 -7.14 -5.91
N TRP A 330 25.70 -6.84 -5.35
CA TRP A 330 24.59 -6.20 -6.06
C TRP A 330 24.98 -4.87 -6.72
N LYS A 331 25.62 -3.97 -5.97
CA LYS A 331 25.93 -2.62 -6.46
C LYS A 331 26.92 -2.58 -7.61
N ALA A 332 27.75 -3.61 -7.73
CA ALA A 332 28.75 -3.73 -8.79
C ALA A 332 28.25 -4.53 -9.99
N ALA A 333 27.14 -5.25 -9.86
CA ALA A 333 26.64 -6.14 -10.90
C ALA A 333 25.96 -5.39 -12.05
N GLU A 334 26.21 -5.84 -13.26
CA GLU A 334 25.42 -5.51 -14.44
C GLU A 334 24.65 -6.77 -14.87
N LEU A 335 23.32 -6.69 -14.88
CA LEU A 335 22.43 -7.81 -15.23
C LEU A 335 21.85 -7.62 -16.61
N GLN A 336 21.78 -8.70 -17.37
CA GLN A 336 21.43 -8.71 -18.78
C GLN A 336 20.44 -9.82 -19.11
N CYS A 337 19.63 -9.59 -20.15
CA CYS A 337 18.76 -10.62 -20.70
C CYS A 337 18.83 -10.71 -22.24
N ALA A 338 18.78 -11.94 -22.75
CA ALA A 338 18.86 -12.27 -24.16
C ALA A 338 17.77 -13.27 -24.58
N HIS A 339 17.23 -13.12 -25.80
CA HIS A 339 16.14 -13.93 -26.32
C HIS A 339 16.65 -15.28 -26.84
N GLY A 340 16.83 -16.24 -25.92
CA GLY A 340 17.37 -17.56 -26.22
C GLY A 340 18.90 -17.65 -26.11
N LYS A 341 19.40 -18.89 -26.11
CA LYS A 341 20.81 -19.18 -25.86
C LYS A 341 21.69 -18.79 -27.07
N GLY A 342 22.75 -18.02 -26.84
CA GLY A 342 23.67 -17.59 -27.90
C GLY A 342 23.24 -16.34 -28.66
N THR A 343 22.20 -15.64 -28.19
CA THR A 343 21.82 -14.32 -28.69
C THR A 343 22.51 -13.22 -27.89
N GLU A 344 22.78 -12.09 -28.54
CA GLU A 344 23.30 -10.90 -27.86
C GLU A 344 22.28 -10.36 -26.85
N PRO A 345 22.72 -9.79 -25.72
CA PRO A 345 21.84 -9.13 -24.77
C PRO A 345 21.00 -8.05 -25.43
N THR A 346 19.69 -8.10 -25.16
CA THR A 346 18.73 -7.10 -25.70
C THR A 346 18.39 -6.03 -24.67
N GLN A 347 18.54 -6.32 -23.38
CA GLN A 347 18.37 -5.37 -22.30
C GLN A 347 19.46 -5.58 -21.24
N SER A 348 19.93 -4.48 -20.63
CA SER A 348 20.93 -4.47 -19.56
C SER A 348 20.55 -3.42 -18.51
N GLN A 349 20.78 -3.73 -17.23
CA GLN A 349 20.62 -2.80 -16.12
C GLN A 349 21.70 -3.06 -15.05
N ARG A 350 22.24 -1.99 -14.46
CA ARG A 350 23.18 -2.11 -13.33
C ARG A 350 22.42 -2.13 -12.00
N GLY A 351 22.92 -2.90 -11.04
CA GLY A 351 22.38 -2.91 -9.68
C GLY A 351 22.61 -1.59 -8.92
N SER A 352 23.52 -0.73 -9.40
CA SER A 352 23.61 0.66 -8.95
C SER A 352 22.37 1.49 -9.33
N ASP A 353 21.78 1.21 -10.49
CA ASP A 353 20.75 2.03 -11.12
C ASP A 353 19.36 1.75 -10.52
N SER A 354 19.19 0.59 -9.87
CA SER A 354 17.97 0.21 -9.15
C SER A 354 17.74 1.03 -7.86
N GLY A 355 18.64 1.97 -7.55
CA GLY A 355 18.52 2.88 -6.41
C GLY A 355 18.64 2.13 -5.08
N VAL A 356 17.53 1.94 -4.38
CA VAL A 356 17.47 1.20 -3.11
C VAL A 356 16.99 -0.24 -3.28
N GLU A 357 16.49 -0.60 -4.46
CA GLU A 357 15.98 -1.94 -4.73
C GLU A 357 17.13 -2.90 -5.06
N ASN A 358 17.03 -4.14 -4.60
CA ASN A 358 18.00 -5.20 -4.87
C ASN A 358 17.57 -6.08 -6.06
N CYS A 359 16.90 -5.49 -7.05
CA CYS A 359 16.50 -6.18 -8.26
C CYS A 359 16.49 -5.26 -9.49
N CYS A 360 16.74 -5.84 -10.66
CA CYS A 360 16.55 -5.25 -11.98
C CYS A 360 15.18 -5.68 -12.52
N LYS A 361 14.55 -4.83 -13.34
CA LYS A 361 13.21 -5.08 -13.89
C LYS A 361 13.27 -5.08 -15.40
N PHE A 362 12.79 -6.16 -16.00
CA PHE A 362 12.73 -6.31 -17.46
C PHE A 362 11.31 -6.68 -17.87
N ASP A 363 10.73 -5.97 -18.83
CA ASP A 363 9.46 -6.35 -19.44
C ASP A 363 9.78 -7.18 -20.70
N LEU A 364 9.44 -8.47 -20.64
CA LEU A 364 9.87 -9.50 -21.60
C LEU A 364 8.68 -10.24 -22.21
N SER A 365 8.79 -10.67 -23.46
CA SER A 365 7.78 -11.52 -24.09
C SER A 365 7.71 -12.91 -23.45
N SER A 366 6.58 -13.60 -23.64
CA SER A 366 6.40 -14.99 -23.22
C SER A 366 7.23 -15.94 -24.10
N ASP A 367 8.51 -16.10 -23.77
CA ASP A 367 9.45 -17.00 -24.46
C ASP A 367 10.57 -17.46 -23.51
N THR A 368 11.57 -18.16 -24.05
CA THR A 368 12.78 -18.59 -23.38
C THR A 368 13.82 -17.47 -23.36
N TRP A 369 14.14 -16.99 -22.16
CA TRP A 369 15.12 -15.95 -21.94
C TRP A 369 16.35 -16.47 -21.20
N LEU A 370 17.52 -16.02 -21.62
CA LEU A 370 18.78 -16.19 -20.89
C LEU A 370 19.01 -14.95 -20.02
N PHE A 371 19.18 -15.17 -18.73
CA PHE A 371 19.56 -14.16 -17.76
C PHE A 371 21.02 -14.36 -17.37
N SER A 372 21.82 -13.31 -17.41
CA SER A 372 23.24 -13.33 -17.05
C SER A 372 23.61 -12.07 -16.29
N GLY A 373 24.80 -12.07 -15.70
CA GLY A 373 25.35 -10.86 -15.13
C GLY A 373 26.87 -10.86 -15.18
N THR A 374 27.45 -9.68 -15.07
CA THR A 374 28.89 -9.47 -14.96
C THR A 374 29.21 -8.70 -13.70
N LEU A 375 30.41 -8.95 -13.17
CA LEU A 375 31.01 -8.20 -12.08
C LEU A 375 32.32 -7.57 -12.56
N PRO A 376 32.81 -6.50 -11.90
CA PRO A 376 34.09 -5.90 -12.21
C PRO A 376 35.25 -6.93 -12.16
N PRO A 377 36.27 -6.79 -13.02
CA PRO A 377 37.34 -7.79 -13.15
C PRO A 377 38.17 -8.05 -11.88
N ASP A 378 38.13 -7.13 -10.92
CA ASP A 378 38.81 -7.21 -9.62
C ASP A 378 38.05 -8.06 -8.58
N GLN A 379 36.84 -8.53 -8.90
CA GLN A 379 36.11 -9.48 -8.06
C GLN A 379 36.39 -10.92 -8.50
N SER A 380 36.76 -11.79 -7.56
CA SER A 380 36.92 -13.23 -7.81
C SER A 380 35.60 -13.99 -7.95
N LEU A 381 34.47 -13.27 -7.91
CA LEU A 381 33.12 -13.82 -7.94
C LEU A 381 32.59 -13.87 -9.38
N THR A 382 31.78 -14.87 -9.66
CA THR A 382 31.11 -15.02 -10.96
C THR A 382 29.59 -15.17 -10.80
N ILE A 383 28.83 -14.69 -11.78
CA ILE A 383 27.38 -14.83 -11.80
C ILE A 383 27.02 -15.94 -12.78
N SER A 384 26.43 -17.03 -12.26
CA SER A 384 25.97 -18.15 -13.09
C SER A 384 24.76 -17.75 -13.92
N PRO A 385 24.81 -17.85 -15.26
CA PRO A 385 23.68 -17.54 -16.11
C PRO A 385 22.57 -18.58 -15.96
N GLN A 386 21.33 -18.17 -16.20
CA GLN A 386 20.14 -19.01 -16.07
C GLN A 386 19.19 -18.83 -17.25
N THR A 387 18.76 -19.94 -17.85
CA THR A 387 17.70 -19.93 -18.88
C THR A 387 16.35 -20.22 -18.23
N ARG A 388 15.32 -19.42 -18.55
CA ARG A 388 13.95 -19.61 -18.09
C ARG A 388 12.95 -19.39 -19.21
N TYR A 389 11.96 -20.26 -19.32
CA TYR A 389 10.75 -19.96 -20.07
C TYR A 389 9.86 -19.06 -19.23
N LEU A 390 9.46 -17.92 -19.78
CA LEU A 390 8.67 -16.90 -19.10
C LEU A 390 7.20 -17.03 -19.49
N THR A 391 6.34 -16.89 -18.49
CA THR A 391 4.90 -16.79 -18.67
C THR A 391 4.41 -15.56 -17.93
N PRO A 392 3.49 -14.76 -18.50
CA PRO A 392 2.87 -13.65 -17.81
C PRO A 392 2.18 -14.08 -16.49
N PRO A 393 2.00 -13.16 -15.53
CA PRO A 393 2.31 -11.73 -15.60
C PRO A 393 3.71 -11.38 -15.09
N VAL A 394 4.32 -12.25 -14.28
CA VAL A 394 5.52 -11.95 -13.50
C VAL A 394 6.46 -13.15 -13.46
N ALA A 395 7.76 -12.87 -13.49
CA ALA A 395 8.79 -13.86 -13.25
C ALA A 395 9.80 -13.36 -12.21
N TYR A 396 10.20 -14.26 -11.31
CA TYR A 396 11.21 -14.00 -10.30
C TYR A 396 12.44 -14.84 -10.59
N VAL A 397 13.58 -14.18 -10.81
CA VAL A 397 14.84 -14.83 -11.19
C VAL A 397 15.92 -14.45 -10.19
N THR A 398 16.55 -15.45 -9.59
CA THR A 398 17.70 -15.26 -8.70
C THR A 398 18.92 -15.91 -9.34
N LEU A 399 19.87 -15.10 -9.77
CA LEU A 399 21.14 -15.58 -10.33
C LEU A 399 22.10 -15.92 -9.19
N LYS A 400 22.81 -17.04 -9.33
CA LYS A 400 23.75 -17.50 -8.30
C LYS A 400 25.09 -16.78 -8.45
N VAL A 401 25.58 -16.23 -7.35
CA VAL A 401 26.96 -15.70 -7.22
C VAL A 401 27.84 -16.81 -6.63
N GLN A 402 29.01 -17.04 -7.24
CA GLN A 402 29.96 -18.10 -6.87
C GLN A 402 31.37 -17.57 -6.73
#